data_AF-A0A6B2UIT7-F1
#
_entry.id   AF-A0A6B2UIT7-F1
#
_cell.length_a   1.000
_cell.length_b   1.000
_cell.length_c   1.000
_cell.angle_alpha   90.00
_cell.angle_beta   90.00
_cell.angle_gamma   90.00
#
_symmetry.space_group_name_H-M   'P 1'
#
loop_
_entity.id
_entity.type
_entity.pdbx_description
1 polymer ?
#
loop_
_entity_poly.entity_id
_entity_poly.type
_entity_poly.pdbx_seq_one_letter_code
_entity_poly.pdbx_strand_id
1 'polypeptide(L)'
;ARWWPVGEDGDGAGAGTPVEVGALAGAGVCGEAGGREEAGARAEPGMRAESGVGRDAAWAAAVSHLGRGLAVAVDYAHSAHTRPAFGTLTGFRAGREVAPVPDGTTDLTAHVALDACAAATAHHGPATLTRQREALRVLGLAGSRPPLSLASTDPAAYVRALAGAGEAAELTDPAGLGGFGWLLQGVGLGAGEAAGDVAGARGLAALLGGASGGGASRGGASRGGGAGRRG
;
A
#
# COMPACT_ATOMS: atom_id res chain seq x y z
N ALA A 1 25.92 10.14 -12.69
CA ALA A 1 24.58 10.17 -13.32
C ALA A 1 23.96 11.52 -13.03
N ARG A 2 23.60 12.31 -14.06
CA ARG A 2 22.99 13.63 -13.91
C ARG A 2 21.46 13.46 -13.80
N TRP A 3 20.89 13.79 -12.65
CA TRP A 3 19.44 13.85 -12.45
C TRP A 3 18.97 15.28 -12.73
N TRP A 4 18.18 15.46 -13.81
CA TRP A 4 17.48 16.68 -14.28
C TRP A 4 18.36 17.92 -14.58
N PRO A 5 18.11 18.71 -15.65
CA PRO A 5 18.96 19.85 -15.95
C PRO A 5 18.70 20.97 -14.94
N VAL A 6 19.77 21.39 -14.26
CA VAL A 6 19.82 22.69 -13.61
C VAL A 6 19.93 23.69 -14.75
N GLY A 7 18.93 24.57 -14.92
CA GLY A 7 19.03 25.67 -15.86
C GLY A 7 20.25 26.50 -15.48
N GLU A 8 21.23 26.57 -16.38
CA GLU A 8 22.36 27.48 -16.21
C GLU A 8 21.83 28.88 -16.50
N ASP A 9 21.65 29.69 -15.45
CA ASP A 9 21.47 31.12 -15.58
C ASP A 9 22.75 31.72 -16.17
N GLY A 10 22.71 31.98 -17.48
CA GLY A 10 23.75 32.68 -18.23
C GLY A 10 23.14 33.85 -18.99
N ASP A 11 23.46 35.07 -18.54
CA ASP A 11 23.08 36.34 -19.13
C ASP A 11 23.27 36.39 -20.66
N GLY A 12 22.19 36.73 -21.37
CA GLY A 12 22.22 36.98 -22.81
C GLY A 12 20.87 37.49 -23.30
N ALA A 13 20.73 38.81 -23.34
CA ALA A 13 19.53 39.51 -23.80
C ALA A 13 19.06 39.04 -25.19
N GLY A 14 17.82 38.57 -25.27
CA GLY A 14 17.11 38.30 -26.51
C GLY A 14 15.61 38.15 -26.26
N ALA A 15 14.84 39.17 -26.61
CA ALA A 15 13.39 39.15 -26.51
C ALA A 15 12.78 38.07 -27.42
N GLY A 16 11.92 37.20 -26.87
CA GLY A 16 11.21 36.19 -27.65
C GLY A 16 10.24 35.31 -26.86
N THR A 17 9.00 35.79 -26.71
CA THR A 17 7.73 35.05 -26.45
C THR A 17 7.54 34.39 -25.07
N PRO A 18 6.43 34.67 -24.34
CA PRO A 18 6.04 33.88 -23.17
C PRO A 18 5.65 32.47 -23.63
N VAL A 19 6.25 31.43 -23.05
CA VAL A 19 5.77 30.06 -23.18
C VAL A 19 4.56 29.93 -22.24
N GLU A 20 3.35 29.84 -22.82
CA GLU A 20 2.16 29.45 -22.06
C GLU A 20 2.38 28.06 -21.46
N VAL A 21 2.36 27.96 -20.13
CA VAL A 21 2.27 26.70 -19.41
C VAL A 21 0.81 26.22 -19.49
N GLY A 22 0.45 25.72 -20.67
CA GLY A 22 -0.80 25.02 -20.92
C GLY A 22 -0.70 23.59 -20.42
N ALA A 23 -1.35 23.34 -19.29
CA ALA A 23 -1.58 21.99 -18.76
C ALA A 23 -2.31 21.12 -19.79
N LEU A 24 -1.75 19.95 -20.09
CA LEU A 24 -2.50 18.77 -20.50
C LEU A 24 -1.85 17.54 -19.86
N ALA A 25 -2.35 17.16 -18.69
CA ALA A 25 -2.22 15.80 -18.20
C ALA A 25 -2.97 14.91 -19.20
N GLY A 26 -2.25 13.98 -19.85
CA GLY A 26 -2.79 13.09 -20.86
C GLY A 26 -3.96 12.28 -20.33
N ALA A 27 -5.06 12.33 -21.08
CA ALA A 27 -6.26 11.55 -20.87
C ALA A 27 -5.96 10.05 -20.97
N GLY A 28 -6.40 9.31 -19.95
CA GLY A 28 -6.38 7.85 -19.91
C GLY A 28 -7.52 7.35 -19.03
N VAL A 29 -8.76 7.77 -19.33
CA VAL A 29 -9.97 7.25 -18.68
C VAL A 29 -10.80 6.54 -19.75
N CYS A 30 -10.81 5.20 -19.70
CA CYS A 30 -11.87 4.41 -20.32
C CYS A 30 -13.02 4.39 -19.32
N GLY A 31 -14.12 5.08 -19.66
CA GLY A 31 -15.25 5.26 -18.76
C GLY A 31 -16.14 4.03 -18.64
N GLU A 32 -16.69 3.83 -17.45
CA GLU A 32 -18.07 3.37 -17.31
C GLU A 32 -18.86 4.40 -16.48
N ALA A 33 -20.07 4.68 -16.95
CA ALA A 33 -20.86 5.83 -16.57
C ALA A 33 -21.46 5.70 -15.17
N GLY A 34 -21.30 6.74 -14.34
CA GLY A 34 -22.13 6.95 -13.15
C GLY A 34 -21.36 7.19 -11.84
N GLY A 35 -20.48 8.20 -11.81
CA GLY A 35 -19.89 8.69 -10.56
C GLY A 35 -19.56 10.17 -10.72
N ARG A 36 -19.97 10.99 -9.74
CA ARG A 36 -19.68 12.43 -9.71
C ARG A 36 -18.16 12.61 -9.79
N GLU A 37 -17.69 13.33 -10.82
CA GLU A 37 -16.31 13.83 -10.89
C GLU A 37 -16.07 14.70 -9.65
N GLU A 38 -15.34 14.18 -8.65
CA GLU A 38 -14.70 15.05 -7.69
C GLU A 38 -13.57 15.76 -8.43
N ALA A 39 -13.74 17.08 -8.57
CA ALA A 39 -12.82 17.97 -9.23
C ALA A 39 -11.40 17.77 -8.66
N GLY A 40 -10.49 17.28 -9.51
CA GLY A 40 -9.09 17.11 -9.19
C GLY A 40 -8.51 18.42 -8.63
N ALA A 41 -7.86 18.34 -7.47
CA ALA A 41 -7.12 19.44 -6.91
C ALA A 41 -6.15 19.99 -7.98
N ARG A 42 -6.33 21.26 -8.36
CA ARG A 42 -5.37 21.93 -9.24
C ARG A 42 -4.04 22.01 -8.50
N ALA A 43 -2.99 21.54 -9.15
CA ALA A 43 -1.64 21.72 -8.64
C ALA A 43 -1.30 23.21 -8.69
N GLU A 44 -1.21 23.84 -7.53
CA GLU A 44 -0.78 25.23 -7.44
C GLU A 44 0.76 25.32 -7.52
N PRO A 45 1.31 26.37 -8.15
CA PRO A 45 2.75 26.61 -8.14
C PRO A 45 3.33 26.53 -6.72
N GLY A 46 4.32 25.68 -6.51
CA GLY A 46 4.92 25.41 -5.20
C GLY A 46 4.45 24.11 -4.53
N MET A 47 3.39 23.46 -5.03
CA MET A 47 3.05 22.10 -4.62
C MET A 47 4.11 21.11 -5.09
N ARG A 48 4.47 20.17 -4.20
CA ARG A 48 5.41 19.09 -4.48
C ARG A 48 4.65 17.78 -4.66
N ALA A 49 5.07 16.99 -5.65
CA ALA A 49 4.53 15.65 -5.88
C ALA A 49 5.66 14.62 -5.83
N GLU A 50 5.38 13.51 -5.14
CA GLU A 50 6.23 12.32 -5.14
C GLU A 50 5.77 11.39 -6.26
N SER A 51 6.56 11.33 -7.34
CA SER A 51 6.24 10.51 -8.50
C SER A 51 6.66 9.06 -8.27
N GLY A 52 5.67 8.15 -8.34
CA GLY A 52 5.88 6.71 -8.19
C GLY A 52 6.16 5.96 -9.50
N VAL A 53 6.18 6.64 -10.66
CA VAL A 53 6.17 5.99 -11.99
C VAL A 53 7.28 4.95 -12.16
N GLY A 54 8.50 5.26 -11.73
CA GLY A 54 9.62 4.31 -11.81
C GLY A 54 9.42 3.06 -10.95
N ARG A 55 8.86 3.22 -9.75
CA ARG A 55 8.50 2.11 -8.86
C ARG A 55 7.38 1.27 -9.45
N ASP A 56 6.33 1.91 -9.97
CA ASP A 56 5.16 1.22 -10.52
C ASP A 56 5.56 0.40 -11.76
N ALA A 57 6.42 0.95 -12.61
CA ALA A 57 7.00 0.23 -13.74
C ALA A 57 7.93 -0.92 -13.31
N ALA A 58 8.76 -0.72 -12.28
CA ALA A 58 9.63 -1.77 -11.74
C ALA A 58 8.81 -2.92 -11.13
N TRP A 59 7.73 -2.60 -10.41
CA TRP A 59 6.78 -3.59 -9.89
C TRP A 59 6.11 -4.38 -11.02
N ALA A 60 5.56 -3.69 -12.03
CA ALA A 60 4.94 -4.35 -13.18
C ALA A 60 5.93 -5.25 -13.93
N ALA A 61 7.17 -4.79 -14.13
CA ALA A 61 8.23 -5.60 -14.73
C ALA A 61 8.53 -6.84 -13.88
N ALA A 62 8.66 -6.73 -12.56
CA ALA A 62 8.89 -7.87 -11.67
C ALA A 62 7.75 -8.91 -11.77
N VAL A 63 6.49 -8.47 -11.73
CA VAL A 63 5.31 -9.35 -11.84
C VAL A 63 5.24 -10.03 -13.21
N SER A 64 5.62 -9.35 -14.29
CA SER A 64 5.55 -9.89 -15.66
C SER A 64 6.42 -11.14 -15.89
N HIS A 65 7.41 -11.38 -15.03
CA HIS A 65 8.24 -12.59 -15.09
C HIS A 65 7.54 -13.83 -14.52
N LEU A 66 6.38 -13.68 -13.87
CA LEU A 66 5.61 -14.81 -13.37
C LEU A 66 4.73 -15.39 -14.48
N GLY A 67 4.95 -16.67 -14.82
CA GLY A 67 4.01 -17.42 -15.66
C GLY A 67 2.76 -17.89 -14.90
N ARG A 68 2.92 -18.24 -13.62
CA ARG A 68 1.86 -18.57 -12.66
C ARG A 68 2.42 -18.42 -11.24
N GLY A 69 1.67 -17.83 -10.31
CA GLY A 69 2.08 -17.70 -8.91
C GLY A 69 1.54 -16.45 -8.21
N LEU A 70 2.19 -16.09 -7.11
CA LEU A 70 1.85 -14.94 -6.28
C LEU A 70 3.07 -14.02 -6.15
N ALA A 71 2.92 -12.77 -6.54
CA ALA A 71 3.86 -11.70 -6.21
C ALA A 71 3.38 -10.98 -4.94
N VAL A 72 4.32 -10.65 -4.05
CA VAL A 72 4.05 -9.90 -2.82
C VAL A 72 5.01 -8.72 -2.72
N ALA A 73 4.47 -7.53 -2.49
CA ALA A 73 5.23 -6.34 -2.11
C ALA A 73 4.84 -5.91 -0.70
N VAL A 74 5.84 -5.50 0.08
CA VAL A 74 5.67 -5.05 1.47
C VAL A 74 6.45 -3.76 1.64
N ASP A 75 5.78 -2.70 2.10
CA ASP A 75 6.43 -1.41 2.29
C ASP A 75 5.67 -0.51 3.29
N TYR A 76 6.33 0.55 3.76
CA TYR A 76 5.66 1.64 4.47
C TYR A 76 4.84 2.43 3.44
N ALA A 77 3.52 2.31 3.52
CA ALA A 77 2.64 2.63 2.41
C ALA A 77 1.46 3.52 2.79
N HIS A 78 0.92 4.22 1.79
CA HIS A 78 -0.34 4.94 1.84
C HIS A 78 -1.19 4.59 0.61
N SER A 79 -2.46 4.99 0.60
CA SER A 79 -3.30 5.03 -0.61
C SER A 79 -3.56 6.47 -1.05
N ALA A 80 -4.25 6.66 -2.17
CA ALA A 80 -4.75 7.96 -2.61
C ALA A 80 -5.54 8.68 -1.51
N HIS A 81 -6.30 7.94 -0.69
CA HIS A 81 -7.14 8.51 0.39
C HIS A 81 -6.40 8.76 1.69
N THR A 82 -5.24 8.12 1.90
CA THR A 82 -4.46 8.25 3.15
C THR A 82 -3.10 8.90 2.94
N ARG A 83 -2.83 9.42 1.74
CA ARG A 83 -1.57 10.09 1.40
C ARG A 83 -1.37 11.32 2.29
N PRO A 84 -0.23 11.46 2.98
CA PRO A 84 0.08 12.67 3.73
C PRO A 84 0.15 13.92 2.84
N ALA A 85 -0.42 15.03 3.32
CA ALA A 85 -0.54 16.27 2.54
C ALA A 85 0.81 16.89 2.14
N PHE A 86 1.86 16.68 2.94
CA PHE A 86 3.20 17.22 2.70
C PHE A 86 4.17 16.21 2.09
N GLY A 87 3.67 15.06 1.64
CA GLY A 87 4.52 13.96 1.17
C GLY A 87 5.18 13.21 2.33
N THR A 88 6.10 12.34 1.95
CA THR A 88 6.74 11.35 2.82
C THR A 88 8.23 11.16 2.52
N LEU A 89 8.81 12.00 1.66
CA LEU A 89 10.23 12.00 1.39
C LEU A 89 11.03 12.30 2.66
N THR A 90 11.84 11.33 3.06
CA THR A 90 12.62 11.35 4.30
C THR A 90 14.07 10.94 3.99
N GLY A 91 15.03 11.60 4.66
CA GLY A 91 16.43 11.21 4.62
C GLY A 91 16.81 10.40 5.86
N PHE A 92 17.72 9.43 5.71
CA PHE A 92 18.27 8.66 6.81
C PHE A 92 19.81 8.68 6.80
N ARG A 93 20.40 8.85 7.98
CA ARG A 93 21.84 8.79 8.19
C ARG A 93 22.14 8.19 9.55
N ALA A 94 22.94 7.12 9.56
CA ALA A 94 23.28 6.37 10.77
C ALA A 94 22.03 5.99 11.63
N GLY A 95 20.95 5.55 10.98
CA GLY A 95 19.70 5.14 11.64
C GLY A 95 18.87 6.28 12.24
N ARG A 96 19.16 7.53 11.85
CA ARG A 96 18.39 8.72 12.27
C ARG A 96 17.75 9.37 11.07
N GLU A 97 16.51 9.81 11.27
CA GLU A 97 15.80 10.67 10.33
C GLU A 97 16.48 12.04 10.25
N VAL A 98 16.65 12.55 9.04
CA VAL A 98 17.25 13.84 8.71
C VAL A 98 16.50 14.47 7.53
N ALA A 99 16.75 15.75 7.28
CA ALA A 99 16.22 16.41 6.09
C ALA A 99 16.68 15.67 4.81
N PRO A 100 15.79 15.40 3.84
CA PRO A 100 16.15 14.69 2.62
C PRO A 100 16.98 15.60 1.71
N VAL A 101 18.28 15.28 1.56
CA VAL A 101 19.20 16.00 0.67
C VAL A 101 19.75 15.02 -0.37
N PRO A 102 19.53 15.26 -1.69
CA PRO A 102 19.99 14.36 -2.75
C PRO A 102 21.46 14.59 -3.12
N ASP A 103 22.35 14.64 -2.12
CA ASP A 103 23.80 14.81 -2.28
C ASP A 103 24.58 13.48 -2.13
N GLY A 104 23.86 12.38 -1.93
CA GLY A 104 24.44 11.04 -1.74
C GLY A 104 24.99 10.79 -0.33
N THR A 105 24.83 11.74 0.60
CA THR A 105 25.29 11.59 1.99
C THR A 105 24.25 10.94 2.92
N THR A 106 23.01 10.83 2.44
CA THR A 106 21.89 10.23 3.17
C THR A 106 21.16 9.22 2.28
N ASP A 107 20.57 8.20 2.88
CA ASP A 107 19.61 7.33 2.21
C ASP A 107 18.28 8.07 2.08
N LEU A 108 17.63 8.00 0.92
CA LEU A 108 16.40 8.74 0.64
C LEU A 108 15.27 7.76 0.37
N THR A 109 14.18 7.94 1.11
CA THR A 109 13.01 7.07 1.03
C THR A 109 11.73 7.88 0.95
N ALA A 110 10.68 7.33 0.33
CA ALA A 110 9.33 7.87 0.36
C ALA A 110 8.34 6.70 0.49
N HIS A 111 7.22 6.94 1.16
CA HIS A 111 6.18 5.93 1.32
C HIS A 111 5.60 5.52 -0.02
N VAL A 112 5.17 4.25 -0.10
CA VAL A 112 4.70 3.66 -1.34
C VAL A 112 3.19 3.83 -1.50
N ALA A 113 2.77 4.30 -2.67
CA ALA A 113 1.38 4.24 -3.11
C ALA A 113 1.07 2.83 -3.66
N LEU A 114 0.75 1.88 -2.78
CA LEU A 114 0.55 0.48 -3.19
C LEU A 114 -0.68 0.28 -4.09
N ASP A 115 -1.65 1.18 -4.03
CA ASP A 115 -2.79 1.24 -4.96
C ASP A 115 -2.36 1.59 -6.39
N ALA A 116 -1.36 2.46 -6.56
CA ALA A 116 -0.75 2.72 -7.86
C ALA A 116 0.00 1.49 -8.41
N CYS A 117 0.75 0.80 -7.55
CA CYS A 117 1.40 -0.48 -7.90
C CYS A 117 0.36 -1.54 -8.32
N ALA A 118 -0.75 -1.66 -7.58
CA ALA A 118 -1.84 -2.57 -7.91
C ALA A 118 -2.47 -2.23 -9.28
N ALA A 119 -2.68 -0.95 -9.57
CA ALA A 119 -3.19 -0.50 -10.86
C ALA A 119 -2.24 -0.85 -12.01
N ALA A 120 -0.92 -0.75 -11.79
CA ALA A 120 0.09 -1.10 -12.80
C ALA A 120 0.07 -2.59 -13.20
N THR A 121 -0.43 -3.48 -12.34
CA THR A 121 -0.52 -4.92 -12.59
C THR A 121 -1.94 -5.45 -12.77
N ALA A 122 -2.94 -4.57 -12.89
CA ALA A 122 -4.36 -4.94 -12.95
C ALA A 122 -4.72 -5.90 -14.10
N HIS A 123 -3.94 -5.91 -15.19
CA HIS A 123 -4.12 -6.83 -16.31
C HIS A 123 -3.85 -8.30 -15.96
N HIS A 124 -3.16 -8.59 -14.86
CA HIS A 124 -2.98 -9.95 -14.34
C HIS A 124 -4.19 -10.43 -13.52
N GLY A 125 -5.15 -9.55 -13.21
CA GLY A 125 -6.29 -9.82 -12.35
C GLY A 125 -6.28 -8.96 -11.08
N PRO A 126 -7.28 -9.14 -10.21
CA PRO A 126 -7.40 -8.34 -9.00
C PRO A 126 -6.21 -8.55 -8.06
N ALA A 127 -5.75 -7.46 -7.44
CA ALA A 127 -4.77 -7.48 -6.38
C ALA A 127 -5.44 -7.27 -5.02
N THR A 128 -4.86 -7.85 -3.97
CA THR A 128 -5.31 -7.64 -2.59
C THR A 128 -4.35 -6.71 -1.87
N LEU A 129 -4.91 -5.68 -1.22
CA LEU A 129 -4.21 -4.81 -0.29
C LEU A 129 -4.61 -5.16 1.15
N THR A 130 -3.64 -5.31 2.04
CA THR A 130 -3.87 -5.57 3.46
C THR A 130 -2.76 -4.92 4.30
N ARG A 131 -2.85 -5.05 5.63
CA ARG A 131 -1.79 -4.61 6.55
C ARG A 131 -0.89 -5.78 6.92
N GLN A 132 0.38 -5.48 7.21
CA GLN A 132 1.36 -6.47 7.63
C GLN A 132 0.87 -7.31 8.81
N ARG A 133 0.29 -6.69 9.83
CA ARG A 133 -0.26 -7.43 10.98
C ARG A 133 -1.34 -8.44 10.59
N GLU A 134 -2.15 -8.15 9.57
CA GLU A 134 -3.21 -9.05 9.11
C GLU A 134 -2.61 -10.21 8.32
N ALA A 135 -1.72 -9.91 7.38
CA ALA A 135 -0.99 -10.92 6.63
C ALA A 135 -0.17 -11.87 7.53
N LEU A 136 0.57 -11.33 8.49
CA LEU A 136 1.40 -12.13 9.40
C LEU A 136 0.57 -13.00 10.35
N ARG A 137 -0.56 -12.51 10.88
CA ARG A 137 -1.47 -13.33 11.69
C ARG A 137 -2.02 -14.51 10.90
N VAL A 138 -2.36 -14.25 9.65
CA VAL A 138 -2.87 -15.23 8.70
C VAL A 138 -1.80 -16.27 8.32
N LEU A 139 -0.52 -15.89 8.37
CA LEU A 139 0.64 -16.79 8.28
C LEU A 139 0.98 -17.52 9.59
N GLY A 140 0.21 -17.29 10.67
CA GLY A 140 0.38 -17.96 11.96
C GLY A 140 1.33 -17.24 12.93
N LEU A 141 1.77 -16.02 12.63
CA LEU A 141 2.59 -15.24 13.55
C LEU A 141 1.73 -14.71 14.71
N ALA A 142 2.08 -15.11 15.93
CA ALA A 142 1.43 -14.67 17.16
C ALA A 142 2.48 -14.23 18.20
N GLY A 143 2.37 -12.99 18.67
CA GLY A 143 3.21 -12.44 19.73
C GLY A 143 2.73 -12.77 21.14
N SER A 144 2.04 -13.91 21.34
CA SER A 144 1.53 -14.28 22.65
C SER A 144 2.69 -14.69 23.57
N ARG A 145 2.61 -14.23 24.83
CA ARG A 145 3.61 -14.57 25.85
C ARG A 145 3.66 -16.10 26.05
N PRO A 146 4.86 -16.73 26.10
CA PRO A 146 4.98 -18.15 26.39
C PRO A 146 4.46 -18.49 27.81
N PRO A 147 4.04 -19.75 28.06
CA PRO A 147 3.57 -20.20 29.37
C PRO A 147 4.61 -19.95 30.48
N LEU A 148 4.19 -19.34 31.59
CA LEU A 148 5.09 -18.99 32.69
C LEU A 148 5.75 -20.22 33.34
N SER A 149 5.13 -21.41 33.27
CA SER A 149 5.71 -22.66 33.77
C SER A 149 7.07 -22.98 33.16
N LEU A 150 7.30 -22.61 31.90
CA LEU A 150 8.61 -22.78 31.25
C LEU A 150 9.70 -21.98 31.95
N ALA A 151 9.38 -20.84 32.57
CA ALA A 151 10.38 -20.05 33.29
C ALA A 151 10.99 -20.81 34.46
N SER A 152 10.28 -21.80 35.01
CA SER A 152 10.76 -22.65 36.10
C SER A 152 11.29 -24.00 35.60
N THR A 153 10.68 -24.61 34.57
CA THR A 153 11.05 -25.96 34.10
C THR A 153 12.16 -25.96 33.04
N ASP A 154 12.22 -24.92 32.21
CA ASP A 154 13.28 -24.70 31.20
C ASP A 154 13.42 -23.19 30.95
N PRO A 155 14.16 -22.47 31.82
CA PRO A 155 14.30 -21.02 31.73
C PRO A 155 14.90 -20.56 30.40
N ALA A 156 15.80 -21.35 29.81
CA ALA A 156 16.42 -21.01 28.54
C ALA A 156 15.42 -21.12 27.38
N ALA A 157 14.55 -22.14 27.38
CA ALA A 157 13.45 -22.21 26.41
C ALA A 157 12.44 -21.08 26.61
N TYR A 158 12.14 -20.69 27.84
CA TYR A 158 11.26 -19.55 28.11
C TYR A 158 11.80 -18.26 27.51
N VAL A 159 13.08 -17.93 27.74
CA VAL A 159 13.69 -16.70 27.21
C VAL A 159 13.73 -16.71 25.68
N ARG A 160 14.07 -17.84 25.04
CA ARG A 160 14.03 -17.96 23.57
C ARG A 160 12.61 -17.76 23.03
N ALA A 161 11.62 -18.39 23.65
CA ALA A 161 10.23 -18.23 23.23
C ALA A 161 9.71 -16.81 23.47
N LEU A 162 10.15 -16.16 24.55
CA LEU A 162 9.78 -14.78 24.87
C LEU A 162 10.40 -13.79 23.89
N ALA A 163 11.66 -14.00 23.48
CA ALA A 163 12.31 -13.20 22.44
C ALA A 163 11.54 -13.28 21.12
N GLY A 164 11.20 -14.49 20.67
CA GLY A 164 10.39 -14.68 19.46
C GLY A 164 8.99 -14.06 19.57
N ALA A 165 8.35 -14.15 20.75
CA ALA A 165 7.06 -13.48 20.99
C ALA A 165 7.18 -11.95 20.94
N GLY A 166 8.28 -11.39 21.44
CA GLY A 166 8.59 -9.96 21.35
C GLY A 166 8.78 -9.50 19.91
N GLU A 167 9.59 -10.20 19.13
CA GLU A 167 9.78 -9.93 17.69
C GLU A 167 8.46 -9.97 16.91
N ALA A 168 7.62 -10.98 17.17
CA ALA A 168 6.30 -11.07 16.55
C ALA A 168 5.36 -9.93 17.00
N ALA A 169 5.46 -9.47 18.25
CA ALA A 169 4.69 -8.33 18.73
C ALA A 169 5.10 -7.04 18.01
N GLU A 170 6.40 -6.78 17.86
CA GLU A 170 6.92 -5.63 17.11
C GLU A 170 6.46 -5.65 15.64
N LEU A 171 6.57 -6.80 14.96
CA LEU A 171 6.14 -6.97 13.57
C LEU A 171 4.63 -6.78 13.37
N THR A 172 3.82 -6.92 14.42
CA THR A 172 2.35 -6.84 14.36
C THR A 172 1.77 -5.63 15.08
N ASP A 173 2.59 -4.76 15.67
CA ASP A 173 2.16 -3.52 16.32
C ASP A 173 1.54 -2.57 15.28
N PRO A 174 0.25 -2.21 15.39
CA PRO A 174 -0.40 -1.29 14.47
C PRO A 174 0.21 0.12 14.44
N ALA A 175 0.88 0.57 15.51
CA ALA A 175 1.57 1.85 15.58
C ALA A 175 3.02 1.78 15.05
N GLY A 176 3.54 0.56 14.85
CA GLY A 176 4.87 0.29 14.33
C GLY A 176 4.83 -0.50 13.02
N LEU A 177 5.62 -1.58 12.95
CA LEU A 177 5.80 -2.35 11.72
C LEU A 177 4.51 -3.04 11.24
N GLY A 178 3.59 -3.36 12.15
CA GLY A 178 2.27 -3.89 11.80
C GLY A 178 1.40 -2.93 10.98
N GLY A 179 1.78 -1.66 10.88
CA GLY A 179 1.15 -0.65 10.01
C GLY A 179 1.55 -0.73 8.53
N PHE A 180 2.62 -1.45 8.19
CA PHE A 180 3.13 -1.59 6.82
C PHE A 180 2.04 -2.16 5.89
N GLY A 181 2.05 -1.73 4.64
CA GLY A 181 1.13 -2.21 3.62
C GLY A 181 1.68 -3.47 2.95
N TRP A 182 0.77 -4.39 2.62
CA TRP A 182 1.06 -5.58 1.82
C TRP A 182 0.20 -5.54 0.56
N LEU A 183 0.83 -5.74 -0.59
CA LEU A 183 0.19 -5.90 -1.89
C LEU A 183 0.43 -7.34 -2.38
N LEU A 184 -0.66 -8.04 -2.67
CA LEU A 184 -0.64 -9.40 -3.18
C LEU A 184 -1.23 -9.41 -4.60
N GLN A 185 -0.44 -9.81 -5.59
CA GLN A 185 -0.87 -9.95 -6.99
C GLN A 185 -0.78 -11.42 -7.42
N GLY A 186 -1.94 -12.05 -7.64
CA GLY A 186 -2.01 -13.35 -8.28
C GLY A 186 -1.75 -13.23 -9.78
N VAL A 187 -1.01 -14.19 -10.35
CA VAL A 187 -0.77 -14.34 -11.79
C VAL A 187 -1.11 -15.77 -12.19
N GLY A 188 -2.04 -15.96 -13.13
CA GLY A 188 -2.42 -17.29 -13.60
C GLY A 188 -3.01 -18.22 -12.52
N LEU A 189 -3.40 -17.68 -11.36
CA LEU A 189 -4.09 -18.41 -10.30
C LEU A 189 -5.60 -18.30 -10.55
N GLY A 190 -6.29 -19.44 -10.71
CA GLY A 190 -7.75 -19.44 -10.78
C GLY A 190 -8.35 -18.91 -9.46
N ALA A 191 -9.56 -18.34 -9.52
CA ALA A 191 -10.25 -17.77 -8.35
C ALA A 191 -10.41 -18.75 -7.16
N GLY A 192 -10.39 -20.08 -7.43
CA GLY A 192 -10.39 -21.13 -6.41
C GLY A 192 -9.02 -21.74 -6.08
N GLU A 193 -7.99 -21.52 -6.90
CA GLU A 193 -6.63 -22.08 -6.71
C GLU A 193 -5.68 -21.14 -5.97
N ALA A 194 -5.94 -19.83 -6.07
CA ALA A 194 -5.29 -18.83 -5.21
C ALA A 194 -5.41 -19.19 -3.73
N ALA A 195 -6.44 -19.99 -3.37
CA ALA A 195 -6.75 -20.45 -2.02
C ALA A 195 -5.95 -21.69 -1.53
N GLY A 196 -5.37 -22.50 -2.42
CA GLY A 196 -4.99 -23.89 -2.08
C GLY A 196 -3.53 -24.27 -2.26
N ASP A 197 -2.84 -23.66 -3.23
CA ASP A 197 -1.61 -24.26 -3.81
C ASP A 197 -0.30 -23.63 -3.32
N VAL A 198 -0.36 -22.56 -2.54
CA VAL A 198 0.84 -21.99 -1.89
C VAL A 198 1.05 -22.69 -0.55
N ALA A 199 1.85 -23.75 -0.54
CA ALA A 199 2.22 -24.46 0.69
C ALA A 199 2.76 -23.47 1.74
N GLY A 200 2.16 -23.47 2.95
CA GLY A 200 2.50 -22.52 4.03
C GLY A 200 1.72 -21.19 4.01
N ALA A 201 0.95 -20.90 2.95
CA ALA A 201 0.23 -19.64 2.78
C ALA A 201 -1.28 -19.81 2.51
N ARG A 202 -1.89 -20.93 2.93
CA ARG A 202 -3.36 -21.13 2.93
C ARG A 202 -4.13 -19.95 3.53
N GLY A 203 -3.50 -19.24 4.46
CA GLY A 203 -4.03 -17.99 4.97
C GLY A 203 -4.03 -16.85 3.93
N LEU A 204 -2.93 -16.59 3.22
CA LEU A 204 -2.86 -15.52 2.21
C LEU A 204 -3.84 -15.77 1.06
N ALA A 205 -4.03 -17.04 0.76
CA ALA A 205 -5.08 -17.58 -0.06
C ALA A 205 -6.50 -17.06 0.28
N ALA A 206 -6.83 -16.97 1.58
CA ALA A 206 -8.09 -16.38 2.04
C ALA A 206 -8.15 -14.85 1.82
N LEU A 207 -7.01 -14.16 1.87
CA LEU A 207 -6.92 -12.73 1.54
C LEU A 207 -7.12 -12.46 0.04
N LEU A 208 -6.68 -13.37 -0.82
CA LEU A 208 -6.90 -13.30 -2.28
C LEU A 208 -8.36 -13.59 -2.66
N GLY A 209 -9.03 -14.52 -1.94
CA GLY A 209 -10.43 -14.88 -2.19
C GLY A 209 -11.47 -13.93 -1.58
N GLY A 210 -11.08 -13.04 -0.65
CA GLY A 210 -11.98 -12.14 0.08
C GLY A 210 -12.40 -10.86 -0.65
N ALA A 211 -11.90 -10.60 -1.86
CA ALA A 211 -12.15 -9.37 -2.62
C ALA A 211 -13.57 -9.29 -3.26
N SER A 212 -14.56 -10.03 -2.76
CA SER A 212 -15.95 -9.91 -3.20
C SER A 212 -16.80 -9.11 -2.20
N GLY A 213 -17.07 -7.85 -2.53
CA GLY A 213 -18.35 -7.20 -2.22
C GLY A 213 -18.46 -6.34 -0.96
N GLY A 214 -17.85 -5.15 -0.97
CA GLY A 214 -18.42 -4.02 -0.25
C GLY A 214 -19.68 -3.55 -0.97
N GLY A 215 -20.87 -3.92 -0.49
CA GLY A 215 -22.13 -3.61 -1.16
C GLY A 215 -23.37 -3.74 -0.29
N ALA A 216 -23.74 -2.63 0.35
CA ALA A 216 -25.08 -2.25 0.82
C ALA A 216 -25.87 -3.26 1.68
N SER A 217 -25.80 -3.08 3.00
CA SER A 217 -26.90 -3.44 3.89
C SER A 217 -28.13 -2.59 3.52
N ARG A 218 -29.06 -3.14 2.73
CA ARG A 218 -30.41 -2.59 2.63
C ARG A 218 -31.12 -2.84 3.95
N GLY A 219 -31.09 -1.82 4.81
CA GLY A 219 -31.97 -1.73 5.96
C GLY A 219 -33.42 -1.73 5.48
N GLY A 220 -34.11 -2.86 5.68
CA GLY A 220 -35.55 -2.93 5.57
C GLY A 220 -36.17 -2.22 6.77
N ALA A 221 -36.47 -0.93 6.62
CA ALA A 221 -37.29 -0.20 7.57
C ALA A 221 -38.74 -0.71 7.47
N SER A 222 -39.19 -1.48 8.46
CA SER A 222 -40.62 -1.75 8.65
C SER A 222 -41.24 -0.63 9.49
N ARG A 223 -41.90 0.30 8.81
CA ARG A 223 -42.97 1.19 9.33
C ARG A 223 -44.02 1.23 8.22
N GLY A 224 -45.32 1.04 8.41
CA GLY A 224 -46.17 0.84 9.57
C GLY A 224 -47.62 0.80 9.06
N GLY A 225 -48.56 0.50 9.96
CA GLY A 225 -50.01 0.56 9.73
C GLY A 225 -50.69 -0.58 10.50
N GLY A 226 -51.42 -0.39 11.59
CA GLY A 226 -52.08 0.79 12.12
C GLY A 226 -53.59 0.54 12.14
N ALA A 227 -54.15 0.42 13.36
CA ALA A 227 -55.56 0.39 13.75
C ALA A 227 -56.38 -0.86 13.31
N GLY A 228 -57.23 -1.50 14.12
CA GLY A 228 -57.83 -1.14 15.40
C GLY A 228 -59.35 -1.40 15.33
N ARG A 229 -59.92 -2.15 16.29
CA ARG A 229 -61.30 -2.16 16.84
C ARG A 229 -61.54 -3.54 17.49
N ARG A 230 -61.61 -3.65 18.83
CA ARG A 230 -62.75 -3.41 19.76
C ARG A 230 -63.86 -4.47 19.61
N GLY A 231 -64.25 -5.05 20.75
CA GLY A 231 -65.55 -5.68 20.98
C GLY A 231 -65.46 -7.17 21.12
#